data_AF-A0A1H9F937-F1
#
_entry.id   AF-A0A1H9F937-F1
#
_cell.length_a   1.000
_cell.length_b   1.000
_cell.length_c   1.000
_cell.angle_alpha   90.00
_cell.angle_beta   90.00
_cell.angle_gamma   90.00
#
_symmetry.space_group_name_H-M   'P 1'
#
loop_
_entity.id
_entity.type
_entity.pdbx_description
1 polymer ?
#
loop_
_entity_poly.entity_id
_entity_poly.type
_entity_poly.pdbx_seq_one_letter_code
_entity_poly.pdbx_strand_id
1 'polypeptide(L)'
;MTETAAAWRMHVFSGASRPVAMALFGLPRSVVDSEWYLLLLDNGDKVGVHLFTRHQDRAQVLSHEWTASRLGDLPTAVEQVARGNGTTADVEAVLWKWSDPVTSGPSLAPISARGAFGRPFDNLRGETMRAVVLVR
;
A
#
# COMPACT_ATOMS: atom_id res chain seq x y z
N MET A 1 11.52 -14.57 24.46
CA MET A 1 10.89 -13.24 24.35
C MET A 1 9.78 -13.37 23.32
N THR A 2 8.52 -13.27 23.74
CA THR A 2 7.39 -13.38 22.84
C THR A 2 7.29 -12.06 22.10
N GLU A 3 7.81 -12.02 20.88
CA GLU A 3 7.65 -10.90 19.96
C GLU A 3 6.14 -10.80 19.65
N THR A 4 5.47 -9.84 20.27
CA THR A 4 4.06 -9.57 19.98
C THR A 4 4.01 -9.16 18.50
N ALA A 5 3.53 -10.05 17.64
CA ALA A 5 3.35 -9.74 16.23
C ALA A 5 2.55 -8.44 16.12
N ALA A 6 3.13 -7.43 15.46
CA ALA A 6 2.50 -6.13 15.31
C ALA A 6 1.11 -6.30 14.66
N ALA A 7 0.07 -5.73 15.28
CA ALA A 7 -1.28 -5.82 14.74
C ALA A 7 -1.37 -5.07 13.41
N TRP A 8 -2.13 -5.63 12.45
CA TRP A 8 -2.40 -4.96 11.18
C TRP A 8 -3.10 -3.61 11.41
N ARG A 9 -2.67 -2.58 10.68
CA ARG A 9 -3.33 -1.27 10.66
C ARG A 9 -3.82 -0.96 9.25
N MET A 10 -5.10 -0.60 9.12
CA MET A 10 -5.70 -0.24 7.84
C MET A 10 -6.25 1.19 7.88
N HIS A 11 -5.92 1.98 6.86
CA HIS A 11 -6.43 3.33 6.66
C HIS A 11 -7.19 3.37 5.33
N VAL A 12 -8.43 3.87 5.35
CA VAL A 12 -9.30 3.93 4.16
C VAL A 12 -9.75 5.36 3.94
N PHE A 13 -9.58 5.84 2.72
CA PHE A 13 -9.99 7.17 2.29
C PHE A 13 -10.80 7.06 1.01
N SER A 14 -11.86 7.86 0.90
CA SER A 14 -12.70 7.92 -0.30
C SER A 14 -13.30 9.30 -0.48
N GLY A 15 -13.35 9.78 -1.72
CA GLY A 15 -14.01 11.05 -2.06
C GLY A 15 -13.28 11.78 -3.18
N ALA A 16 -13.41 13.11 -3.21
CA ALA A 16 -12.70 13.93 -4.18
C ALA A 16 -11.17 13.80 -3.99
N SER A 17 -10.44 13.83 -5.10
CA SER A 17 -8.99 13.56 -5.11
C SER A 17 -8.17 14.45 -4.20
N ARG A 18 -8.51 15.75 -4.11
CA ARG A 18 -7.75 16.69 -3.27
C ARG A 18 -7.89 16.39 -1.77
N PRO A 19 -9.11 16.24 -1.20
CA PRO A 19 -9.27 15.75 0.17
C PRO A 19 -8.58 14.41 0.45
N VAL A 20 -8.70 13.43 -0.47
CA VAL A 20 -8.05 12.13 -0.31
C VAL A 20 -6.53 12.26 -0.25
N ALA A 21 -5.93 13.05 -1.14
CA ALA A 21 -4.50 13.34 -1.12
C ALA A 21 -4.05 13.97 0.21
N MET A 22 -4.81 14.96 0.72
CA MET A 22 -4.50 15.60 2.00
C MET A 22 -4.51 14.61 3.17
N ALA A 23 -5.51 13.72 3.21
CA ALA A 23 -5.60 12.69 4.25
C ALA A 23 -4.49 11.63 4.12
N LEU A 24 -4.27 11.12 2.90
CA LEU A 24 -3.25 10.12 2.60
C LEU A 24 -1.84 10.63 2.91
N PHE A 25 -1.52 11.86 2.51
CA PHE A 25 -0.20 12.47 2.76
C PHE A 25 -0.02 12.96 4.20
N GLY A 26 -1.12 13.10 4.93
CA GLY A 26 -1.14 13.42 6.37
C GLY A 26 -0.96 12.21 7.28
N LEU A 27 -0.84 11.00 6.74
CA LEU A 27 -0.58 9.79 7.52
C LEU A 27 0.72 9.93 8.34
N PRO A 28 0.77 9.38 9.57
CA PRO A 28 1.92 9.51 10.44
C PRO A 28 3.12 8.77 9.87
N ARG A 29 4.32 9.27 10.16
CA ARG A 29 5.60 8.70 9.70
C ARG A 29 5.74 7.20 10.01
N SER A 30 5.15 6.73 11.11
CA SER A 30 5.13 5.31 11.48
C SER A 30 4.54 4.37 10.42
N VAL A 31 3.74 4.88 9.47
CA VAL A 31 3.23 4.09 8.34
C VAL A 31 4.38 3.72 7.41
N VAL A 32 5.16 4.70 7.00
CA VAL A 32 6.27 4.50 6.05
C VAL A 32 7.54 3.99 6.72
N ASP A 33 7.70 4.19 8.04
CA ASP A 33 8.78 3.59 8.83
C ASP A 33 8.59 2.07 9.06
N SER A 34 7.42 1.51 8.71
CA SER A 34 7.15 0.07 8.87
C SER A 34 7.98 -0.76 7.90
N GLU A 35 8.19 -2.04 8.23
CA GLU A 35 8.93 -2.97 7.37
C GLU A 35 8.16 -3.32 6.10
N TRP A 36 6.84 -3.18 6.16
CA TRP A 36 5.94 -3.57 5.09
C TRP A 36 4.73 -2.65 5.07
N TYR A 37 4.40 -2.12 3.89
CA TYR A 37 3.15 -1.40 3.69
C TYR A 37 2.65 -1.50 2.26
N LEU A 38 1.34 -1.55 2.10
CA LEU A 38 0.63 -1.69 0.84
C LEU A 38 -0.28 -0.49 0.63
N LEU A 39 -0.24 0.08 -0.57
CA LEU A 39 -1.15 1.10 -1.05
C LEU A 39 -2.00 0.53 -2.20
N LEU A 40 -3.31 0.58 -2.04
CA LEU A 40 -4.29 0.35 -3.11
C LEU A 40 -4.92 1.69 -3.49
N LEU A 41 -4.93 2.00 -4.77
CA LEU A 41 -5.55 3.18 -5.36
C LEU A 41 -6.61 2.75 -6.36
N ASP A 42 -7.74 3.44 -6.37
CA ASP A 42 -8.83 3.24 -7.31
C ASP A 42 -9.47 4.60 -7.63
N ASN A 43 -9.59 4.94 -8.91
CA ASN A 43 -10.21 6.18 -9.36
C ASN A 43 -11.56 5.98 -10.08
N GLY A 44 -12.08 4.74 -10.12
CA GLY A 44 -13.27 4.33 -10.85
C GLY A 44 -13.00 3.69 -12.22
N ASP A 45 -11.90 4.07 -12.88
CA ASP A 45 -11.52 3.58 -14.22
C ASP A 45 -10.27 2.71 -14.21
N LYS A 46 -9.35 3.01 -13.30
CA LYS A 46 -8.03 2.38 -13.18
C LYS A 46 -7.66 2.25 -11.72
N VAL A 47 -6.92 1.17 -11.45
CA VAL A 47 -6.46 0.84 -10.11
C VAL A 47 -4.95 0.67 -10.11
N GLY A 48 -4.33 1.01 -8.98
CA GLY A 48 -2.90 0.83 -8.74
C GLY A 48 -2.67 0.10 -7.44
N VAL A 49 -1.73 -0.83 -7.48
CA VAL A 49 -1.29 -1.59 -6.31
C VAL A 49 0.19 -1.33 -6.16
N HIS A 50 0.60 -0.83 -5.00
CA HIS A 50 1.99 -0.55 -4.68
C HIS A 50 2.32 -1.16 -3.33
N LEU A 51 3.16 -2.20 -3.35
CA LEU A 51 3.69 -2.86 -2.19
C LEU A 51 5.11 -2.39 -1.93
N PHE A 52 5.39 -1.97 -0.70
CA PHE A 52 6.68 -1.50 -0.27
C PHE A 52 7.23 -2.38 0.84
N THR A 53 8.46 -2.88 0.66
CA THR A 53 9.14 -3.73 1.64
C THR A 53 10.51 -3.14 1.96
N ARG A 54 10.88 -3.13 3.24
CA ARG A 54 12.23 -2.70 3.65
C ARG A 54 13.26 -3.67 3.09
N HIS A 55 14.29 -3.10 2.48
CA HIS A 55 15.46 -3.85 2.05
C HIS A 55 16.38 -4.13 3.25
N GLN A 56 17.36 -5.02 3.07
CA GLN A 56 18.22 -5.56 4.14
C GLN A 56 18.90 -4.50 5.01
N ASP A 57 19.16 -3.30 4.47
CA ASP A 57 19.80 -2.19 5.20
C ASP A 57 18.83 -1.31 5.99
N ARG A 58 17.51 -1.56 5.89
CA ARG A 58 16.39 -0.72 6.36
C ARG A 58 16.42 0.74 5.89
N ALA A 59 17.49 1.24 5.30
CA ALA A 59 17.60 2.57 4.71
C ALA A 59 16.97 2.63 3.31
N GLN A 60 16.72 1.46 2.71
CA GLN A 60 16.14 1.31 1.40
C GLN A 60 14.80 0.57 1.44
N VAL A 61 14.00 0.78 0.39
CA VAL A 61 12.71 0.13 0.14
C VAL A 61 12.68 -0.41 -1.28
N LEU A 62 12.19 -1.65 -1.42
CA LEU A 62 11.77 -2.22 -2.70
C LEU A 62 10.30 -1.88 -2.93
N SER A 63 9.94 -1.62 -4.19
CA SER A 63 8.57 -1.34 -4.59
C SER A 63 8.13 -2.37 -5.63
N HIS A 64 7.02 -3.04 -5.36
CA HIS A 64 6.35 -3.95 -6.28
C HIS A 64 5.05 -3.30 -6.71
N GLU A 65 4.87 -3.08 -8.01
CA GLU A 65 3.71 -2.35 -8.51
C GLU A 65 3.06 -2.98 -9.73
N TRP A 66 1.75 -2.82 -9.82
CA TRP A 66 1.00 -3.12 -11.03
C TRP A 66 -0.26 -2.27 -11.09
N THR A 67 -0.85 -2.19 -12.28
CA THR A 67 -2.12 -1.49 -12.51
C THR A 67 -3.09 -2.38 -13.25
N ALA A 68 -4.37 -2.21 -12.98
CA ALA A 68 -5.44 -2.86 -13.74
C ALA A 68 -6.61 -1.91 -13.97
N SER A 69 -7.62 -2.36 -14.70
CA SER A 69 -8.87 -1.62 -14.85
C SER A 69 -9.75 -1.68 -13.60
N ARG A 70 -9.67 -2.76 -12.80
CA ARG A 70 -10.50 -2.97 -11.61
C ARG A 70 -9.75 -3.79 -10.55
N LEU A 71 -10.04 -3.57 -9.27
CA LEU A 71 -9.47 -4.35 -8.16
C LEU A 71 -10.21 -5.69 -7.94
N GLY A 72 -11.47 -5.80 -8.37
CA GLY A 72 -12.30 -6.98 -8.05
C GLY A 72 -12.38 -7.21 -6.54
N ASP A 73 -12.26 -8.47 -6.12
CA ASP A 73 -12.33 -8.89 -4.71
C ASP A 73 -11.01 -8.71 -3.94
N LEU A 74 -9.96 -8.17 -4.57
CA LEU A 74 -8.64 -8.06 -3.95
C LEU A 74 -8.65 -7.32 -2.59
N PRO A 75 -9.33 -6.17 -2.43
CA PRO A 75 -9.36 -5.47 -1.14
C PRO A 75 -9.98 -6.33 -0.02
N THR A 76 -11.03 -7.08 -0.36
CA THR A 76 -11.71 -8.00 0.57
C THR A 76 -10.79 -9.15 0.96
N ALA A 77 -10.08 -9.74 0.00
CA ALA A 77 -9.13 -10.83 0.26
C ALA A 77 -7.97 -10.37 1.16
N VAL A 78 -7.40 -9.20 0.87
CA VAL A 78 -6.35 -8.57 1.70
C VAL A 78 -6.86 -8.29 3.12
N GLU A 79 -8.08 -7.76 3.24
CA GLU A 79 -8.71 -7.51 4.54
C GLU A 79 -8.95 -8.81 5.33
N GLN A 80 -9.37 -9.89 4.69
CA GLN A 80 -9.56 -11.19 5.33
C GLN A 80 -8.25 -11.74 5.89
N VAL A 81 -7.15 -11.65 5.15
CA VAL A 81 -5.81 -12.04 5.64
C VAL A 81 -5.43 -11.19 6.85
N ALA A 82 -5.62 -9.87 6.77
CA ALA A 82 -5.30 -8.97 7.87
C ALA A 82 -6.12 -9.27 9.14
N ARG A 83 -7.43 -9.47 9.01
CA ARG A 83 -8.33 -9.80 10.14
C ARG A 83 -8.06 -11.19 10.71
N GLY A 84 -7.62 -12.14 9.88
CA GLY A 84 -7.27 -13.50 10.28
C GLY A 84 -5.90 -13.63 10.95
N ASN A 85 -5.21 -12.52 11.25
CA ASN A 85 -3.82 -12.51 11.74
C ASN A 85 -2.82 -13.19 10.78
N GLY A 86 -3.10 -13.16 9.48
CA GLY A 86 -2.17 -13.62 8.46
C GLY A 86 -0.86 -12.82 8.47
N THR A 87 0.16 -13.40 7.86
CA THR A 87 1.48 -12.82 7.70
C THR A 87 1.54 -11.89 6.48
N THR A 88 2.61 -11.11 6.35
CA THR A 88 2.88 -10.33 5.14
C THR A 88 3.02 -11.22 3.91
N ALA A 89 3.65 -12.40 4.07
CA ALA A 89 3.77 -13.41 3.01
C ALA A 89 2.40 -13.92 2.52
N ASP A 90 1.41 -14.05 3.41
CA ASP A 90 0.05 -14.43 3.01
C ASP A 90 -0.61 -13.34 2.16
N VAL A 91 -0.40 -12.07 2.50
CA VAL A 91 -0.90 -10.94 1.70
C VAL A 91 -0.20 -10.89 0.34
N GLU A 92 1.11 -11.08 0.31
CA GLU A 92 1.88 -11.13 -0.93
C GLU A 92 1.43 -12.27 -1.85
N ALA A 93 1.19 -13.46 -1.30
CA ALA A 93 0.65 -14.59 -2.05
C ALA A 93 -0.73 -14.29 -2.66
N VAL A 94 -1.57 -13.50 -1.98
CA VAL A 94 -2.84 -13.02 -2.55
C VAL A 94 -2.60 -12.02 -3.69
N LEU A 95 -1.67 -11.08 -3.51
CA LEU A 95 -1.33 -10.08 -4.53
C LEU A 95 -0.78 -10.72 -5.81
N TRP A 96 0.13 -11.68 -5.68
CA TRP A 96 0.78 -12.36 -6.82
C TRP A 96 -0.14 -13.31 -7.58
N LYS A 97 -1.19 -13.83 -6.94
CA LYS A 97 -2.27 -14.55 -7.66
C LYS A 97 -3.05 -13.64 -8.60
N TRP A 98 -3.09 -12.34 -8.32
CA TRP A 98 -3.86 -11.36 -9.10
C TRP A 98 -3.07 -10.83 -10.30
N SER A 99 -1.79 -10.54 -10.11
CA SER A 99 -0.92 -10.01 -11.16
C SER A 99 0.54 -10.19 -10.81
N ASP A 100 1.38 -10.34 -11.85
CA ASP A 100 2.82 -10.29 -11.71
C ASP A 100 3.28 -8.83 -11.58
N PRO A 101 3.84 -8.42 -10.42
CA PRO A 101 4.23 -7.05 -10.21
C PRO A 101 5.53 -6.72 -10.94
N VAL A 102 5.62 -5.49 -11.43
CA VAL A 102 6.91 -4.89 -11.79
C VAL A 102 7.63 -4.53 -10.50
N THR A 103 8.81 -5.10 -10.30
CA THR A 103 9.65 -4.81 -9.14
C THR A 103 10.67 -3.75 -9.49
N SER A 104 10.62 -2.62 -8.79
CA SER A 104 11.66 -1.61 -8.82
C SER A 104 12.75 -1.94 -7.81
N GLY A 105 14.00 -1.75 -8.22
CA GLY A 105 15.17 -1.94 -7.35
C GLY A 105 15.15 -1.03 -6.12
N PRO A 106 16.06 -1.27 -5.16
CA PRO A 106 16.06 -0.56 -3.90
C PRO A 106 16.25 0.94 -4.11
N SER A 107 15.41 1.71 -3.44
CA SER A 107 15.45 3.17 -3.41
C SER A 107 15.49 3.67 -1.97
N LEU A 108 15.92 4.91 -1.75
CA LEU A 108 15.94 5.49 -0.40
C LEU A 108 14.54 5.42 0.21
N ALA A 109 14.49 4.94 1.46
CA ALA A 109 13.24 4.84 2.17
C ALA A 109 12.58 6.22 2.34
N PRO A 110 11.28 6.34 2.06
CA PRO A 110 10.60 7.62 2.18
C PRO A 110 10.51 8.06 3.64
N ILE A 111 10.81 9.33 3.89
CA ILE A 111 10.74 9.94 5.23
C ILE A 111 9.32 10.42 5.60
N SER A 112 8.35 10.30 4.69
CA SER A 112 6.96 10.72 4.89
C SER A 112 5.99 9.97 3.97
N ALA A 113 4.70 9.93 4.33
CA ALA A 113 3.64 9.38 3.51
C ALA A 113 3.54 10.08 2.14
N ARG A 114 3.74 11.41 2.09
CA ARG A 114 3.82 12.15 0.82
C ARG A 114 4.95 11.66 -0.07
N GLY A 115 6.13 11.38 0.50
CA GLY A 115 7.27 10.85 -0.24
C GLY A 115 7.02 9.45 -0.80
N ALA A 116 6.31 8.60 -0.05
CA ALA A 116 5.97 7.25 -0.49
C ALA A 116 4.83 7.22 -1.53
N PHE A 117 3.75 7.97 -1.27
CA PHE A 117 2.48 7.82 -1.96
C PHE A 117 2.18 8.91 -2.99
N GLY A 118 2.95 10.00 -3.02
CA GLY A 118 2.71 11.14 -3.92
C GLY A 118 2.72 10.73 -5.39
N ARG A 119 3.81 10.11 -5.85
CA ARG A 119 3.94 9.66 -7.24
C ARG A 119 2.91 8.58 -7.62
N PRO A 120 2.70 7.50 -6.83
CA PRO A 120 1.59 6.58 -7.05
C PRO A 120 0.23 7.26 -7.23
N PHE A 121 -0.09 8.20 -6.33
CA PHE A 121 -1.36 8.91 -6.35
C PHE A 121 -1.51 9.79 -7.59
N ASP A 122 -0.49 10.59 -7.93
CA ASP A 122 -0.53 11.51 -9.06
C ASP A 122 -0.63 10.77 -10.40
N ASN A 123 -0.02 9.59 -10.52
CA ASN A 123 -0.10 8.74 -11.71
C ASN A 123 -1.50 8.17 -12.00
N LEU A 124 -2.38 8.13 -10.99
CA LEU A 124 -3.71 7.51 -11.06
C LEU A 124 -4.85 8.47 -10.75
N ARG A 125 -4.54 9.72 -10.41
CA ARG A 125 -5.52 10.69 -9.93
C ARG A 125 -6.67 10.89 -10.92
N GLY A 126 -7.90 10.67 -10.46
CA GLY A 126 -9.14 11.03 -11.16
C GLY A 126 -9.86 12.23 -10.53
N GLU A 127 -11.16 12.37 -10.79
CA GLU A 127 -12.03 13.30 -10.06
C GLU A 127 -12.31 12.80 -8.64
N THR A 128 -12.58 11.49 -8.53
CA THR A 128 -12.75 10.77 -7.28
C THR A 128 -11.66 9.74 -7.11
N MET A 129 -11.32 9.45 -5.86
CA MET A 129 -10.31 8.47 -5.48
C MET A 129 -10.77 7.68 -4.28
N ARG A 130 -10.39 6.41 -4.24
CA ARG A 130 -10.32 5.58 -3.05
C ARG A 130 -8.87 5.18 -2.85
N ALA A 131 -8.40 5.31 -1.61
CA ALA A 131 -7.08 4.86 -1.20
C ALA A 131 -7.20 3.96 0.02
N VAL A 132 -6.54 2.81 -0.01
CA VAL A 132 -6.41 1.90 1.14
C VAL A 132 -4.93 1.72 1.43
N VAL A 133 -4.53 1.99 2.68
CA VAL A 133 -3.18 1.71 3.17
C VAL A 133 -3.24 0.62 4.21
N LEU A 134 -2.54 -0.48 3.98
CA LEU A 134 -2.37 -1.58 4.93
C LEU A 134 -0.92 -1.61 5.41
N VAL A 135 -0.73 -1.75 6.72
CA VAL A 135 0.60 -1.70 7.35
C VAL A 135 0.74 -2.84 8.34
N ARG A 136 1.93 -3.46 8.35
CA ARG A 136 2.34 -4.45 9.36
C ARG A 136 3.52 -3.92 10.16
#